data_AF-K6ZBC1-F1
#
_entry.id   AF-K6ZBC1-F1
#
_cell.length_a   1.000
_cell.length_b   1.000
_cell.length_c   1.000
_cell.angle_alpha   90.00
_cell.angle_beta   90.00
_cell.angle_gamma   90.00
#
_symmetry.space_group_name_H-M   'P 1'
#
loop_
_entity.id
_entity.type
_entity.pdbx_description
1 polymer ?
#
loop_
_entity_poly.entity_id
_entity_poly.type
_entity_poly.pdbx_seq_one_letter_code
_entity_poly.pdbx_strand_id
1 'polypeptide(L)'
;MSDLVAQVSRHLRAVQTLQEMALDAKLLPLIQGVQAWQTLRMQSTHQAQMNNSYTAPAMVFFTEQIYGPKDFSQRDAQIKRVVPKMHRYLPSKALLSLESALRLHALSYELDYVLALELKKHATTANQQLSISHRTDANKRVIINQQTYAAAFVSGHNGHLRQEQISLLQELGNNLSDAVAIKGVAMMLALSKHPARMKGLQTLHLFLQDGYKAFKKIPNSQSFMSEIVSREAHLVASLFTEQVFSQQGTNPLPCIPSVEILLES
;
A
#
# COMPACT_ATOMS: atom_id res chain seq x y z
N MET A 1 -20.11 -4.37 15.95
CA MET A 1 -19.11 -5.46 15.82
C MET A 1 -19.40 -6.42 14.66
N SER A 2 -20.63 -6.91 14.48
CA SER A 2 -21.00 -7.75 13.31
C SER A 2 -20.69 -7.06 11.97
N ASP A 3 -20.93 -5.75 11.90
CA ASP A 3 -20.63 -4.94 10.70
C ASP A 3 -19.12 -4.88 10.37
N LEU A 4 -18.25 -4.72 11.38
CA LEU A 4 -16.78 -4.72 11.18
C LEU A 4 -16.26 -6.06 10.63
N VAL A 5 -16.82 -7.18 11.09
CA VAL A 5 -16.43 -8.51 10.58
C VAL A 5 -16.84 -8.67 9.11
N ALA A 6 -18.02 -8.14 8.74
CA ALA A 6 -18.47 -8.12 7.36
C ALA A 6 -17.58 -7.21 6.50
N GLN A 7 -17.19 -6.03 7.00
CA GLN A 7 -16.26 -5.10 6.35
C GLN A 7 -14.90 -5.74 6.09
N VAL A 8 -14.26 -6.32 7.11
CA VAL A 8 -13.01 -7.09 6.96
C VAL A 8 -13.15 -8.14 5.85
N SER A 9 -14.25 -8.90 5.86
CA SER A 9 -14.50 -9.93 4.85
C SER A 9 -14.75 -9.38 3.45
N ARG A 10 -15.27 -8.15 3.31
CA ARG A 10 -15.43 -7.46 2.03
C ARG A 10 -14.08 -7.03 1.46
N HIS A 11 -13.24 -6.37 2.26
CA HIS A 11 -11.93 -5.87 1.82
C HIS A 11 -11.01 -7.01 1.35
N LEU A 12 -10.96 -8.11 2.10
CA LEU A 12 -10.20 -9.30 1.71
C LEU A 12 -10.66 -9.91 0.38
N ARG A 13 -11.98 -9.92 0.13
CA ARG A 13 -12.55 -10.40 -1.14
C ARG A 13 -12.25 -9.45 -2.29
N ALA A 14 -12.29 -8.14 -2.05
CA ALA A 14 -11.97 -7.15 -3.06
C ALA A 14 -10.51 -7.30 -3.55
N VAL A 15 -9.55 -7.41 -2.63
CA VAL A 15 -8.14 -7.66 -2.96
C VAL A 15 -7.98 -8.97 -3.73
N GLN A 16 -8.60 -10.06 -3.25
CA GLN A 16 -8.52 -11.36 -3.93
C GLN A 16 -9.06 -11.28 -5.38
N THR A 17 -10.19 -10.61 -5.58
CA THR A 17 -10.79 -10.45 -6.92
C THR A 17 -9.87 -9.64 -7.84
N LEU A 18 -9.29 -8.55 -7.34
CA LEU A 18 -8.33 -7.73 -8.12
C LEU A 18 -7.04 -8.49 -8.44
N GLN A 19 -6.56 -9.34 -7.54
CA GLN A 19 -5.40 -10.21 -7.78
C GLN A 19 -5.68 -11.24 -8.86
N GLU A 20 -6.86 -11.88 -8.85
CA GLU A 20 -7.31 -12.80 -9.90
C GLU A 20 -7.39 -12.08 -11.25
N MET A 21 -8.02 -10.90 -11.29
CA MET A 21 -8.08 -10.06 -12.50
C MET A 21 -6.68 -9.63 -12.99
N ALA A 22 -5.75 -9.34 -12.08
CA ALA A 22 -4.38 -8.98 -12.43
C ALA A 22 -3.59 -10.16 -13.00
N LEU A 23 -3.83 -11.37 -12.49
CA LEU A 23 -3.23 -12.58 -13.03
C LEU A 23 -3.74 -12.84 -14.45
N ASP A 24 -5.05 -12.79 -14.66
CA ASP A 24 -5.68 -13.01 -15.97
C ASP A 24 -5.20 -11.96 -17.01
N ALA A 25 -5.04 -10.71 -16.58
CA ALA A 25 -4.55 -9.62 -17.43
C ALA A 25 -3.02 -9.60 -17.62
N LYS A 26 -2.29 -10.54 -16.99
CA LYS A 26 -0.81 -10.58 -16.93
C LYS A 26 -0.20 -9.26 -16.44
N LEU A 27 -0.81 -8.65 -15.43
CA LEU A 27 -0.40 -7.39 -14.83
C LEU A 27 0.36 -7.56 -13.52
N LEU A 28 0.37 -8.75 -12.94
CA LEU A 28 0.95 -8.98 -11.62
C LEU A 28 2.42 -8.49 -11.49
N PRO A 29 3.34 -8.77 -12.45
CA PRO A 29 4.70 -8.23 -12.37
C PRO A 29 4.74 -6.70 -12.43
N LEU A 30 3.83 -6.08 -13.19
CA LEU A 30 3.77 -4.63 -13.34
C LEU A 30 3.21 -3.95 -12.07
N ILE A 31 2.21 -4.56 -11.43
CA ILE A 31 1.70 -4.11 -10.12
C ILE A 31 2.81 -4.19 -9.07
N GLN A 32 3.57 -5.29 -9.03
CA GLN A 32 4.71 -5.42 -8.12
C GLN A 32 5.79 -4.36 -8.40
N GLY A 33 6.05 -4.06 -9.68
CA GLY A 33 6.95 -2.98 -10.08
C GLY A 33 6.47 -1.60 -9.61
N VAL A 34 5.17 -1.32 -9.74
CA VAL A 34 4.52 -0.11 -9.22
C VAL A 34 4.72 0.01 -7.72
N GLN A 35 4.42 -1.05 -6.96
CA GLN A 35 4.56 -1.08 -5.50
C GLN A 35 6.01 -0.89 -5.05
N ALA A 36 6.97 -1.50 -5.76
CA ALA A 36 8.39 -1.31 -5.50
C ALA A 36 8.82 0.16 -5.72
N TRP A 37 8.44 0.76 -6.85
CA TRP A 37 8.77 2.15 -7.15
C TRP A 37 8.10 3.11 -6.17
N GLN A 38 6.83 2.89 -5.84
CA GLN A 38 6.10 3.68 -4.83
C GLN A 38 6.75 3.60 -3.46
N THR A 39 7.24 2.42 -3.06
CA THR A 39 7.96 2.24 -1.80
C THR A 39 9.23 3.08 -1.77
N LEU A 40 10.05 3.02 -2.82
CA LEU A 40 11.26 3.84 -2.95
C LEU A 40 10.94 5.35 -2.91
N ARG A 41 9.86 5.76 -3.60
CA ARG A 41 9.39 7.16 -3.60
C ARG A 41 8.94 7.60 -2.21
N MET A 42 8.25 6.75 -1.47
CA MET A 42 7.79 7.05 -0.11
C MET A 42 8.98 7.17 0.85
N GLN A 43 9.95 6.26 0.76
CA GLN A 43 11.21 6.32 1.52
C GLN A 43 12.02 7.60 1.20
N SER A 44 12.08 8.00 -0.07
CA SER A 44 12.77 9.22 -0.51
C SER A 44 12.07 10.50 -0.03
N THR A 45 10.74 10.57 -0.13
CA THR A 45 9.96 11.75 0.28
C THR A 45 9.81 11.88 1.79
N HIS A 46 10.01 10.82 2.57
CA HIS A 46 9.88 10.79 4.03
C HIS A 46 11.20 10.40 4.74
N GLN A 47 12.34 10.81 4.18
CA GLN A 47 13.66 10.48 4.74
C GLN A 47 13.84 10.91 6.20
N ALA A 48 13.26 12.04 6.61
CA ALA A 48 13.34 12.50 7.99
C ALA A 48 12.73 11.48 8.97
N GLN A 49 11.56 10.93 8.63
CA GLN A 49 10.89 9.89 9.41
C GLN A 49 11.63 8.55 9.33
N MET A 50 12.22 8.23 8.17
CA MET A 50 13.04 7.02 7.98
C MET A 50 14.36 7.05 8.77
N ASN A 51 14.92 8.23 9.03
CA ASN A 51 16.18 8.39 9.75
C ASN A 51 16.01 8.60 11.27
N ASN A 52 14.77 8.81 11.74
CA ASN A 52 14.48 8.98 13.15
C ASN A 52 14.18 7.62 13.82
N SER A 53 14.91 7.30 14.88
CA SER A 53 14.86 6.00 15.58
C SER A 53 13.49 5.64 16.19
N TYR A 54 12.65 6.64 16.47
CA TYR A 54 11.30 6.43 16.99
C TYR A 54 10.28 6.13 15.89
N THR A 55 10.43 6.71 14.70
CA THR A 55 9.45 6.63 13.60
C THR A 55 9.84 5.65 12.51
N ALA A 56 11.14 5.41 12.29
CA ALA A 56 11.64 4.53 11.25
C ALA A 56 11.03 3.12 11.29
N PRO A 57 10.88 2.45 12.47
CA PRO A 57 10.25 1.14 12.52
C PRO A 57 8.81 1.12 11.98
N ALA A 58 8.05 2.20 12.22
CA ALA A 58 6.68 2.32 11.70
C ALA A 58 6.66 2.57 10.20
N MET A 59 7.57 3.41 9.69
CA MET A 59 7.71 3.63 8.24
C MET A 59 8.07 2.34 7.49
N VAL A 60 9.02 1.55 8.04
CA VAL A 60 9.39 0.23 7.50
C VAL A 60 8.19 -0.71 7.56
N PHE A 61 7.50 -0.79 8.69
CA PHE A 61 6.30 -1.62 8.80
C PHE A 61 5.22 -1.25 7.78
N PHE A 62 4.90 0.04 7.61
CA PHE A 62 3.94 0.51 6.62
C PHE A 62 4.34 0.12 5.19
N THR A 63 5.59 0.43 4.83
CA THR A 63 6.10 0.19 3.47
C THR A 63 6.25 -1.29 3.16
N GLU A 64 6.54 -2.16 4.12
CA GLU A 64 6.75 -3.59 3.85
C GLU A 64 5.52 -4.47 4.13
N GLN A 65 4.64 -4.06 5.04
CA GLN A 65 3.53 -4.89 5.52
C GLN A 65 2.15 -4.39 5.09
N ILE A 66 2.04 -3.18 4.55
CA ILE A 66 0.75 -2.61 4.12
C ILE A 66 0.79 -2.18 2.64
N TYR A 67 1.86 -1.52 2.20
CA TYR A 67 1.95 -0.95 0.83
C TYR A 67 2.91 -1.69 -0.12
N GLY A 68 3.86 -2.45 0.40
CA GLY A 68 4.98 -2.97 -0.39
C GLY A 68 4.60 -4.13 -1.32
N PRO A 69 5.51 -4.53 -2.20
CA PRO A 69 5.29 -5.57 -3.23
C PRO A 69 5.16 -6.99 -2.66
N LYS A 70 4.99 -7.14 -1.36
CA LYS A 70 4.98 -8.42 -0.65
C LYS A 70 3.64 -9.13 -0.88
N ASP A 71 3.71 -10.45 -1.08
CA ASP A 71 2.50 -11.27 -1.12
C ASP A 71 1.87 -11.39 0.28
N PHE A 72 0.65 -10.85 0.40
CA PHE A 72 -0.13 -10.88 1.62
C PHE A 72 -1.17 -12.01 1.68
N SER A 73 -1.27 -12.85 0.65
CA SER A 73 -2.31 -13.89 0.51
C SER A 73 -2.39 -14.81 1.73
N GLN A 74 -1.23 -15.21 2.28
CA GLN A 74 -1.18 -16.07 3.47
C GLN A 74 -1.73 -15.37 4.72
N ARG A 75 -1.38 -14.08 4.94
CA ARG A 75 -1.90 -13.28 6.05
C ARG A 75 -3.42 -13.13 5.91
N ASP A 76 -3.86 -12.79 4.72
CA ASP A 76 -5.25 -12.47 4.41
C ASP A 76 -6.16 -13.70 4.55
N ALA A 77 -5.68 -14.88 4.14
CA ALA A 77 -6.34 -16.17 4.40
C ALA A 77 -6.45 -16.49 5.90
N GLN A 78 -5.39 -16.20 6.68
CA GLN A 78 -5.41 -16.38 8.13
C GLN A 78 -6.41 -15.43 8.82
N ILE A 79 -6.49 -14.17 8.40
CA ILE A 79 -7.47 -13.18 8.87
C ILE A 79 -8.89 -13.68 8.58
N LYS A 80 -9.18 -14.02 7.31
CA LYS A 80 -10.49 -14.52 6.87
C LYS A 80 -10.98 -15.70 7.71
N ARG A 81 -10.07 -16.59 8.09
CA ARG A 81 -10.38 -17.78 8.90
C ARG A 81 -10.63 -17.47 10.38
N VAL A 82 -9.92 -16.49 10.95
CA VAL A 82 -9.87 -16.29 12.40
C VAL A 82 -10.79 -15.18 12.90
N VAL A 83 -10.89 -14.06 12.17
CA VAL A 83 -11.66 -12.88 12.61
C VAL A 83 -13.12 -13.21 12.92
N PRO A 84 -13.86 -13.96 12.08
CA PRO A 84 -15.25 -14.31 12.38
C PRO A 84 -15.41 -15.06 13.71
N LYS A 85 -14.44 -15.91 14.06
CA LYS A 85 -14.48 -16.74 15.28
C LYS A 85 -14.04 -15.98 16.53
N MET A 86 -13.07 -15.07 16.39
CA MET A 86 -12.41 -14.42 17.52
C MET A 86 -12.88 -12.99 17.79
N HIS A 87 -13.67 -12.36 16.91
CA HIS A 87 -14.06 -10.96 17.04
C HIS A 87 -14.68 -10.58 18.40
N ARG A 88 -15.39 -11.50 19.06
CA ARG A 88 -16.00 -11.26 20.39
C ARG A 88 -14.98 -11.12 21.52
N TYR A 89 -13.78 -11.66 21.33
CA TYR A 89 -12.68 -11.62 22.30
C TYR A 89 -11.61 -10.59 21.93
N LEU A 90 -11.67 -10.03 20.72
CA LEU A 90 -10.77 -8.98 20.28
C LEU A 90 -11.24 -7.63 20.84
N PRO A 91 -10.33 -6.82 21.41
CA PRO A 91 -10.66 -5.45 21.77
C PRO A 91 -11.19 -4.69 20.54
N SER A 92 -12.28 -3.95 20.70
CA SER A 92 -12.93 -3.23 19.59
C SER A 92 -11.96 -2.32 18.83
N LYS A 93 -11.08 -1.59 19.54
CA LYS A 93 -10.05 -0.73 18.94
C LYS A 93 -9.04 -1.51 18.09
N ALA A 94 -8.68 -2.73 18.49
CA ALA A 94 -7.78 -3.58 17.71
C ALA A 94 -8.46 -4.10 16.43
N LEU A 95 -9.75 -4.46 16.51
CA LEU A 95 -10.51 -4.88 15.33
C LEU A 95 -10.74 -3.72 14.35
N LEU A 96 -11.01 -2.51 14.86
CA LEU A 96 -11.10 -1.30 14.05
C LEU A 96 -9.78 -1.01 13.33
N SER A 97 -8.65 -1.05 14.05
CA SER A 97 -7.33 -0.87 13.44
C SER A 97 -7.02 -1.89 12.34
N LEU A 98 -7.39 -3.16 12.54
CA LEU A 98 -7.26 -4.20 11.52
C LEU A 98 -8.15 -3.93 10.30
N GLU A 99 -9.39 -3.51 10.52
CA GLU A 99 -10.32 -3.15 9.44
C GLU A 99 -9.78 -1.98 8.62
N SER A 100 -9.32 -0.90 9.25
CA SER A 100 -8.75 0.26 8.54
C SER A 100 -7.52 -0.11 7.73
N ALA A 101 -6.67 -1.00 8.25
CA ALA A 101 -5.49 -1.48 7.53
C ALA A 101 -5.87 -2.26 6.26
N LEU A 102 -6.90 -3.11 6.36
CA LEU A 102 -7.40 -3.88 5.22
C LEU A 102 -8.14 -3.01 4.21
N ARG A 103 -8.89 -2.00 4.68
CA ARG A 103 -9.55 -1.03 3.81
C ARG A 103 -8.53 -0.21 3.02
N LEU A 104 -7.50 0.28 3.69
CA LEU A 104 -6.41 1.03 3.04
C LEU A 104 -5.67 0.15 2.03
N HIS A 105 -5.37 -1.10 2.38
CA HIS A 105 -4.73 -2.05 1.47
C HIS A 105 -5.60 -2.33 0.24
N ALA A 106 -6.90 -2.58 0.43
CA ALA A 106 -7.82 -2.83 -0.68
C ALA A 106 -7.86 -1.67 -1.69
N LEU A 107 -8.05 -0.43 -1.19
CA LEU A 107 -8.04 0.75 -2.05
C LEU A 107 -6.67 0.99 -2.70
N SER A 108 -5.58 0.76 -1.96
CA SER A 108 -4.23 0.92 -2.51
C SER A 108 -3.98 -0.07 -3.66
N TYR A 109 -4.39 -1.32 -3.50
CA TYR A 109 -4.25 -2.34 -4.55
C TYR A 109 -5.10 -2.01 -5.79
N GLU A 110 -6.33 -1.49 -5.60
CA GLU A 110 -7.17 -1.01 -6.71
C GLU A 110 -6.48 0.11 -7.49
N LEU A 111 -5.90 1.07 -6.78
CA LEU A 111 -5.18 2.18 -7.37
C LEU A 111 -3.88 1.74 -8.07
N ASP A 112 -3.19 0.73 -7.54
CA ASP A 112 -1.99 0.15 -8.16
C ASP A 112 -2.34 -0.64 -9.42
N TYR A 113 -3.48 -1.35 -9.42
CA TYR A 113 -4.02 -2.04 -10.59
C TYR A 113 -4.33 -1.05 -11.73
N VAL A 114 -5.03 0.05 -11.42
CA VAL A 114 -5.32 1.12 -12.41
C VAL A 114 -4.02 1.74 -12.93
N LEU A 115 -3.07 2.03 -12.03
CA LEU A 115 -1.79 2.61 -12.42
C LEU A 115 -0.98 1.68 -13.34
N ALA A 116 -0.97 0.37 -13.05
CA ALA A 116 -0.34 -0.63 -13.90
C ALA A 116 -1.00 -0.71 -15.28
N LEU A 117 -2.33 -0.63 -15.36
CA LEU A 117 -3.05 -0.56 -16.63
C LEU A 117 -2.62 0.66 -17.47
N GLU A 118 -2.58 1.85 -16.87
CA GLU A 118 -2.17 3.08 -17.58
C GLU A 118 -0.70 3.04 -18.00
N LEU A 119 0.20 2.51 -17.17
CA LEU A 119 1.60 2.28 -17.55
C LEU A 119 1.73 1.36 -18.77
N LYS A 120 0.98 0.24 -18.79
CA LYS A 120 0.96 -0.69 -19.93
C LYS A 120 0.44 -0.02 -21.20
N LYS A 121 -0.63 0.78 -21.10
CA LYS A 121 -1.18 1.55 -22.23
C LYS A 121 -0.16 2.55 -22.77
N HIS A 122 0.47 3.35 -21.90
CA HIS A 122 1.47 4.34 -22.29
C HIS A 122 2.67 3.70 -22.99
N ALA A 123 3.19 2.60 -22.45
CA ALA A 123 4.27 1.85 -23.07
C ALA A 123 3.87 1.31 -24.46
N THR A 124 2.67 0.77 -24.61
CA THR A 124 2.16 0.26 -25.89
C THR A 124 2.06 1.37 -26.94
N THR A 125 1.51 2.53 -26.59
CA THR A 125 1.37 3.68 -27.51
C THR A 125 2.73 4.24 -27.93
N ALA A 126 3.66 4.42 -27.00
CA ALA A 126 5.01 4.92 -27.30
C ALA A 126 5.76 3.99 -28.26
N ASN A 127 5.62 2.67 -28.08
CA ASN A 127 6.31 1.69 -28.91
C ASN A 127 5.69 1.52 -30.31
N GLN A 128 4.41 1.84 -30.51
CA GLN A 128 3.79 1.87 -31.85
C GLN A 128 4.36 2.96 -32.74
N GLN A 129 4.89 4.03 -32.16
CA GLN A 129 5.52 5.16 -32.86
C GLN A 129 6.96 4.87 -33.30
N LEU A 130 7.58 3.78 -32.83
CA LEU A 130 8.94 3.35 -33.21
C LEU A 130 8.93 2.50 -34.50
N SER A 131 9.96 2.64 -35.34
CA SER A 131 10.13 1.91 -36.61
C SER A 131 10.05 0.38 -36.45
N ILE A 132 9.53 -0.31 -37.48
CA ILE A 132 9.14 -1.74 -37.47
C ILE A 132 10.28 -2.69 -37.02
N SER A 133 11.54 -2.34 -37.25
CA SER A 133 12.72 -3.18 -36.99
C SER A 133 13.06 -3.41 -35.51
N HIS A 134 12.46 -2.67 -34.56
CA HIS A 134 12.72 -2.81 -33.12
C HIS A 134 11.48 -3.14 -32.28
N ARG A 135 10.33 -3.45 -32.91
CA ARG A 135 9.03 -3.55 -32.22
C ARG A 135 8.85 -4.77 -31.32
N THR A 136 9.46 -5.91 -31.63
CA THR A 136 9.13 -7.18 -30.97
C THR A 136 9.57 -7.25 -29.51
N ASP A 137 10.70 -6.63 -29.16
CA ASP A 137 11.22 -6.61 -27.79
C ASP A 137 10.85 -5.32 -27.04
N ALA A 138 10.75 -4.18 -27.73
CA ALA A 138 10.39 -2.90 -27.12
C ALA A 138 8.96 -2.88 -26.57
N ASN A 139 7.99 -3.49 -27.29
CA ASN A 139 6.59 -3.59 -26.84
C ASN A 139 6.40 -4.32 -25.51
N LYS A 140 7.41 -5.09 -25.06
CA LYS A 140 7.34 -5.88 -23.84
C LYS A 140 7.93 -5.16 -22.63
N ARG A 141 8.67 -4.07 -22.82
CA ARG A 141 9.34 -3.38 -21.70
C ARG A 141 8.50 -2.20 -21.21
N VAL A 142 8.25 -2.18 -19.90
CA VAL A 142 7.65 -1.04 -19.21
C VAL A 142 8.68 -0.48 -18.23
N ILE A 143 8.98 0.81 -18.36
CA ILE A 143 9.90 1.53 -17.47
C ILE A 143 9.06 2.41 -16.54
N ILE A 144 9.21 2.21 -15.24
CA ILE A 144 8.59 3.01 -14.19
C ILE A 144 9.66 3.97 -13.67
N ASN A 145 9.52 5.26 -14.01
CA ASN A 145 10.36 6.35 -13.53
C ASN A 145 9.49 7.54 -13.13
N GLN A 146 10.11 8.64 -12.73
CA GLN A 146 9.42 9.85 -12.29
C GLN A 146 8.37 10.34 -13.31
N GLN A 147 8.72 10.41 -14.60
CA GLN A 147 7.82 10.88 -15.67
C GLN A 147 6.73 9.86 -16.00
N THR A 148 7.09 8.59 -16.24
CA THR A 148 6.11 7.57 -16.65
C THR A 148 5.12 7.25 -15.54
N TYR A 149 5.57 7.25 -14.28
CA TYR A 149 4.70 7.13 -13.12
C TYR A 149 3.73 8.31 -13.03
N ALA A 150 4.21 9.56 -13.10
CA ALA A 150 3.35 10.74 -13.02
C ALA A 150 2.29 10.73 -14.13
N ALA A 151 2.70 10.46 -15.37
CA ALA A 151 1.79 10.43 -16.51
C ALA A 151 0.69 9.38 -16.34
N ALA A 152 1.04 8.16 -15.93
CA ALA A 152 0.08 7.09 -15.69
C ALA A 152 -0.82 7.38 -14.47
N PHE A 153 -0.27 8.00 -13.43
CA PHE A 153 -1.00 8.38 -12.21
C PHE A 153 -2.14 9.34 -12.51
N VAL A 154 -1.89 10.36 -13.32
CA VAL A 154 -2.91 11.35 -13.72
C VAL A 154 -3.90 10.75 -14.72
N SER A 155 -3.43 9.92 -15.65
CA SER A 155 -4.28 9.24 -16.65
C SER A 155 -5.29 8.25 -16.04
N GLY A 156 -5.09 7.85 -14.78
CA GLY A 156 -6.07 7.04 -14.04
C GLY A 156 -7.35 7.81 -13.65
N HIS A 157 -7.37 9.15 -13.74
CA HIS A 157 -8.51 10.02 -13.41
C HIS A 157 -9.20 9.71 -12.07
N ASN A 158 -8.44 9.19 -11.09
CA ASN A 158 -8.93 8.67 -9.82
C ASN A 158 -8.56 9.56 -8.62
N GLY A 159 -8.45 10.88 -8.84
CA GLY A 159 -8.06 11.85 -7.80
C GLY A 159 -8.92 11.79 -6.54
N HIS A 160 -10.23 11.52 -6.67
CA HIS A 160 -11.12 11.34 -5.53
C HIS A 160 -10.75 10.10 -4.68
N LEU A 161 -10.41 8.98 -5.31
CA LEU A 161 -9.93 7.77 -4.63
C LEU A 161 -8.56 7.99 -3.98
N ARG A 162 -7.68 8.80 -4.59
CA ARG A 162 -6.42 9.21 -3.97
C ARG A 162 -6.64 10.03 -2.71
N GLN A 163 -7.62 10.94 -2.72
CA GLN A 163 -8.01 11.68 -1.53
C GLN A 163 -8.59 10.76 -0.45
N GLU A 164 -9.41 9.78 -0.83
CA GLU A 164 -9.90 8.76 0.11
C GLU A 164 -8.75 7.94 0.70
N GLN A 165 -7.78 7.53 -0.12
CA GLN A 165 -6.58 6.80 0.33
C GLN A 165 -5.80 7.59 1.39
N ILE A 166 -5.64 8.91 1.21
CA ILE A 166 -4.99 9.79 2.17
C ILE A 166 -5.81 9.89 3.48
N SER A 167 -7.13 10.04 3.37
CA SER A 167 -8.01 10.05 4.55
C SER A 167 -7.96 8.73 5.33
N LEU A 168 -7.90 7.60 4.64
CA LEU A 168 -7.74 6.28 5.25
C LEU A 168 -6.39 6.08 5.91
N LEU A 169 -5.32 6.66 5.36
CA LEU A 169 -4.01 6.67 6.00
C LEU A 169 -4.06 7.38 7.36
N GLN A 170 -4.73 8.55 7.42
CA GLN A 170 -4.93 9.27 8.69
C GLN A 170 -5.76 8.45 9.69
N GLU A 171 -6.87 7.85 9.24
CA GLU A 171 -7.74 7.02 10.07
C GLU A 171 -6.99 5.82 10.65
N LEU A 172 -6.22 5.12 9.81
CA LEU A 172 -5.40 3.98 10.22
C LEU A 172 -4.39 4.39 11.30
N GLY A 173 -3.72 5.54 11.12
CA GLY A 173 -2.79 6.07 12.12
C GLY A 173 -3.44 6.30 13.49
N ASN A 174 -4.63 6.89 13.50
CA ASN A 174 -5.41 7.12 14.73
C ASN A 174 -5.82 5.80 15.38
N ASN A 175 -6.38 4.88 14.60
CA ASN A 175 -6.85 3.57 15.09
C ASN A 175 -5.69 2.70 15.61
N LEU A 176 -4.51 2.77 14.98
CA LEU A 176 -3.31 2.07 15.46
C LEU A 176 -2.80 2.65 16.79
N SER A 177 -2.77 3.98 16.92
CA SER A 177 -2.44 4.65 18.19
C SER A 177 -3.36 4.14 19.33
N ASP A 178 -4.65 4.10 19.04
CA ASP A 178 -5.68 3.62 19.94
C ASP A 178 -5.53 2.14 20.31
N ALA A 179 -5.18 1.29 19.34
CA ALA A 179 -4.95 -0.13 19.55
C ALA A 179 -3.69 -0.41 20.38
N VAL A 180 -2.61 0.34 20.16
CA VAL A 180 -1.35 0.20 20.90
C VAL A 180 -1.50 0.63 22.37
N ALA A 181 -2.39 1.58 22.64
CA ALA A 181 -2.70 2.06 23.99
C ALA A 181 -3.57 1.10 24.83
N ILE A 182 -4.08 0.00 24.25
CA ILE A 182 -4.88 -0.98 24.99
C ILE A 182 -4.05 -1.62 26.11
N LYS A 183 -4.55 -1.54 27.34
CA LYS A 183 -3.94 -2.17 28.51
C LYS A 183 -3.82 -3.68 28.29
N GLY A 184 -2.61 -4.22 28.45
CA GLY A 184 -2.36 -5.66 28.32
C GLY A 184 -2.22 -6.18 26.89
N VAL A 185 -2.34 -5.35 25.84
CA VAL A 185 -2.21 -5.81 24.44
C VAL A 185 -0.85 -6.50 24.17
N ALA A 186 0.23 -5.99 24.78
CA ALA A 186 1.55 -6.62 24.71
C ALA A 186 1.55 -8.05 25.26
N MET A 187 0.87 -8.25 26.39
CA MET A 187 0.75 -9.56 27.03
C MET A 187 -0.12 -10.50 26.19
N MET A 188 -1.26 -10.02 25.68
CA MET A 188 -2.12 -10.80 24.78
C MET A 188 -1.36 -11.27 23.54
N LEU A 189 -0.58 -10.37 22.91
CA LEU A 189 0.30 -10.72 21.80
C LEU A 189 1.31 -11.78 22.23
N ALA A 190 2.06 -11.56 23.32
CA ALA A 190 3.05 -12.53 23.80
C ALA A 190 2.46 -13.93 24.05
N LEU A 191 1.30 -14.02 24.71
CA LEU A 191 0.61 -15.27 25.01
C LEU A 191 0.05 -15.95 23.75
N SER A 192 -0.36 -15.18 22.74
CA SER A 192 -0.92 -15.71 21.49
C SER A 192 0.12 -16.34 20.54
N LYS A 193 1.42 -16.12 20.76
CA LYS A 193 2.51 -16.57 19.86
C LYS A 193 2.49 -18.06 19.57
N HIS A 194 2.47 -18.90 20.62
CA HIS A 194 2.52 -20.36 20.47
C HIS A 194 1.21 -20.93 19.91
N PRO A 195 0.02 -20.56 20.43
CA PRO A 195 -1.25 -20.98 19.82
C PRO A 195 -1.38 -20.58 18.36
N ALA A 196 -0.93 -19.37 17.99
CA ALA A 196 -0.96 -18.91 16.61
C ALA A 196 -0.12 -19.82 15.70
N ARG A 197 1.11 -20.17 16.12
CA ARG A 197 1.95 -21.12 15.36
C ARG A 197 1.28 -22.48 15.21
N MET A 198 0.76 -23.06 16.28
CA MET A 198 0.10 -24.38 16.25
C MET A 198 -1.14 -24.41 15.37
N LYS A 199 -1.87 -23.29 15.25
CA LYS A 199 -3.05 -23.17 14.40
C LYS A 199 -2.73 -22.69 12.97
N GLY A 200 -1.46 -22.50 12.61
CA GLY A 200 -1.07 -21.98 11.30
C GLY A 200 -1.52 -20.52 11.08
N LEU A 201 -1.46 -19.70 12.13
CA LEU A 201 -1.78 -18.26 12.16
C LEU A 201 -0.50 -17.42 12.41
N GLN A 202 0.67 -17.98 12.14
CA GLN A 202 1.96 -17.34 12.46
C GLN A 202 2.15 -16.02 11.70
N THR A 203 1.78 -15.96 10.43
CA THR A 203 1.94 -14.78 9.57
C THR A 203 1.12 -13.60 10.10
N LEU A 204 -0.14 -13.85 10.47
CA LEU A 204 -1.00 -12.86 11.12
C LEU A 204 -0.46 -12.44 12.48
N HIS A 205 0.01 -13.39 13.29
CA HIS A 205 0.57 -13.05 14.60
C HIS A 205 1.81 -12.15 14.48
N LEU A 206 2.72 -12.46 13.57
CA LEU A 206 3.91 -11.64 13.31
C LEU A 206 3.51 -10.26 12.81
N PHE A 207 2.57 -10.17 11.86
CA PHE A 207 2.03 -8.89 11.39
C PHE A 207 1.51 -8.02 12.55
N LEU A 208 0.68 -8.57 13.44
CA LEU A 208 0.15 -7.83 14.60
C LEU A 208 1.25 -7.45 15.60
N GLN A 209 2.19 -8.35 15.86
CA GLN A 209 3.28 -8.12 16.80
C GLN A 209 4.25 -7.04 16.30
N ASP A 210 4.63 -7.09 15.03
CA ASP A 210 5.56 -6.15 14.43
C ASP A 210 4.91 -4.77 14.29
N GLY A 211 3.62 -4.72 13.93
CA GLY A 211 2.84 -3.47 13.93
C GLY A 211 2.78 -2.85 15.33
N TYR A 212 2.49 -3.64 16.36
CA TYR A 212 2.50 -3.15 17.75
C TYR A 212 3.87 -2.59 18.16
N LYS A 213 4.96 -3.34 17.90
CA LYS A 213 6.32 -2.93 18.27
C LYS A 213 6.74 -1.65 17.53
N ALA A 214 6.37 -1.53 16.26
CA ALA A 214 6.71 -0.40 15.42
C ALA A 214 6.04 0.89 15.93
N PHE A 215 4.75 0.84 16.24
CA PHE A 215 3.99 2.02 16.66
C PHE A 215 4.17 2.40 18.13
N LYS A 216 4.42 1.43 19.03
CA LYS A 216 4.65 1.71 20.45
C LYS A 216 5.81 2.68 20.68
N LYS A 217 6.80 2.69 19.77
CA LYS A 217 7.97 3.57 19.86
C LYS A 217 7.68 5.02 19.51
N ILE A 218 6.54 5.33 18.89
CA ILE A 218 6.22 6.67 18.44
C ILE A 218 5.70 7.49 19.64
N PRO A 219 6.40 8.54 20.09
CA PRO A 219 5.97 9.33 21.24
C PRO A 219 4.72 10.17 20.96
N ASN A 220 4.56 10.66 19.73
CA ASN A 220 3.37 11.40 19.29
C ASN A 220 2.92 10.90 17.91
N SER A 221 2.00 9.93 17.92
CA SER A 221 1.43 9.32 16.71
C SER A 221 0.60 10.31 15.89
N GLN A 222 -0.10 11.26 16.53
CA GLN A 222 -0.89 12.27 15.82
C GLN A 222 0.02 13.16 14.95
N SER A 223 1.10 13.70 15.55
CA SER A 223 2.06 14.55 14.84
C SER A 223 2.74 13.78 13.70
N PHE A 224 3.23 12.57 14.00
CA PHE A 224 3.84 11.68 13.01
C PHE A 224 2.93 11.43 11.80
N MET A 225 1.66 11.08 12.03
CA MET A 225 0.72 10.82 10.94
C MET A 225 0.35 12.09 10.18
N SER A 226 0.16 13.21 10.87
CA SER A 226 -0.19 14.49 10.23
C SER A 226 0.88 14.97 9.25
N GLU A 227 2.16 14.71 9.54
CA GLU A 227 3.26 15.09 8.65
C GLU A 227 3.27 14.28 7.36
N ILE A 228 3.07 12.95 7.47
CA ILE A 228 2.95 12.04 6.31
C ILE A 228 1.74 12.42 5.46
N VAL A 229 0.57 12.56 6.10
CA VAL A 229 -0.70 12.86 5.44
C VAL A 229 -0.64 14.20 4.71
N SER A 230 -0.09 15.23 5.35
CA SER A 230 0.06 16.56 4.73
C SER A 230 0.97 16.52 3.51
N ARG A 231 2.11 15.80 3.60
CA ARG A 231 3.05 15.67 2.48
C ARG A 231 2.46 14.89 1.31
N GLU A 232 1.81 13.76 1.57
CA GLU A 232 1.17 12.95 0.53
C GLU A 232 -0.01 13.71 -0.11
N ALA A 233 -0.81 14.43 0.67
CA ALA A 233 -1.88 15.29 0.15
C ALA A 233 -1.34 16.37 -0.79
N HIS A 234 -0.26 17.06 -0.39
CA HIS A 234 0.36 18.08 -1.22
C HIS A 234 0.93 17.51 -2.52
N LEU A 235 1.59 16.34 -2.45
CA LEU A 235 2.14 15.65 -3.62
C LEU A 235 1.04 15.23 -4.60
N VAL A 236 -0.04 14.61 -4.09
CA VAL A 236 -1.20 14.21 -4.92
C VAL A 236 -1.86 15.42 -5.56
N ALA A 237 -2.12 16.48 -4.78
CA ALA A 237 -2.70 17.72 -5.30
C ALA A 237 -1.82 18.31 -6.42
N SER A 238 -0.51 18.35 -6.21
CA SER A 238 0.45 18.85 -7.19
C SER A 238 0.43 18.03 -8.48
N LEU A 239 0.38 16.69 -8.39
CA LEU A 239 0.31 15.81 -9.57
C LEU A 239 -0.91 16.07 -10.44
N PHE A 240 -2.06 16.38 -9.85
CA PHE A 240 -3.30 16.65 -10.60
C PHE A 240 -3.41 18.11 -11.09
N THR A 241 -2.38 18.94 -10.95
CA THR A 241 -2.35 20.26 -11.59
C THR A 241 -1.87 20.16 -13.05
N GLU A 242 -2.49 20.94 -13.95
CA GLU A 242 -2.17 20.93 -15.40
C GLU A 242 -0.70 21.25 -15.72
N GLN A 243 -0.01 21.92 -14.80
CA GLN A 243 1.36 22.38 -15.02
C GLN A 243 2.37 21.23 -15.06
N VAL A 244 2.12 20.08 -14.43
CA VAL A 244 3.11 18.99 -14.24
C VAL A 244 3.66 18.42 -15.55
N PHE A 245 2.87 18.41 -16.62
CA PHE A 245 3.29 17.88 -17.93
C PHE A 245 3.56 18.98 -18.98
N SER A 246 3.52 20.25 -18.59
CA SER A 246 3.87 21.36 -19.47
C SER A 246 5.38 21.46 -19.66
N GLN A 247 5.86 22.10 -20.75
CA GLN A 247 7.30 22.28 -20.99
C GLN A 247 8.01 23.12 -19.90
N GLN A 248 7.26 23.88 -19.10
CA GLN A 248 7.75 24.67 -17.96
C GLN A 248 7.37 24.06 -16.61
N GLY A 249 6.72 22.90 -16.62
CA GLY A 249 6.26 22.18 -15.45
C GLY A 249 7.35 21.48 -14.69
N THR A 250 7.26 21.47 -13.37
CA THR A 250 8.15 20.66 -12.52
C THR A 250 7.37 19.46 -12.02
N ASN A 251 7.85 18.25 -12.33
CA ASN A 251 7.29 17.02 -11.77
C ASN A 251 7.58 16.99 -10.25
N PRO A 252 6.55 16.94 -9.38
CA PRO A 252 6.72 17.05 -7.92
C PRO A 252 7.29 15.77 -7.28
N LEU A 253 7.40 14.67 -8.03
CA LEU A 253 7.96 13.42 -7.53
C LEU A 253 9.49 13.52 -7.39
N PRO A 254 10.13 12.76 -6.49
CA PRO A 254 11.59 12.73 -6.38
C PRO A 254 12.22 12.03 -7.60
N CYS A 255 13.45 12.41 -7.93
CA CYS A 255 14.28 11.65 -8.87
C CYS A 255 14.87 10.44 -8.13
N ILE A 256 14.36 9.24 -8.44
CA ILE A 256 14.78 7.96 -7.86
C ILE A 256 15.02 6.92 -8.97
N PRO A 257 15.76 5.83 -8.70
CA PRO A 257 16.02 4.79 -9.69
C PRO A 257 14.75 4.26 -10.35
N SER A 258 14.82 3.99 -11.66
CA SER A 258 13.72 3.39 -12.41
C SER A 258 13.56 1.90 -12.08
N VAL A 259 12.34 1.40 -12.15
CA VAL A 259 12.03 -0.03 -12.14
C VAL A 259 11.65 -0.46 -13.55
N GLU A 260 12.23 -1.56 -14.02
CA GLU A 260 11.96 -2.08 -15.36
C GLU A 260 11.26 -3.43 -15.28
N ILE A 261 10.16 -3.56 -16.01
CA ILE A 261 9.35 -4.76 -16.04
C ILE A 261 9.28 -5.27 -17.48
N LEU A 262 9.56 -6.56 -17.66
CA LEU A 262 9.30 -7.27 -18.91
C LEU A 262 7.93 -7.94 -18.83
N LEU A 263 7.03 -7.57 -19.72
CA LEU A 263 5.71 -8.16 -19.85
C LEU A 263 5.84 -9.50 -20.58
N GLU A 264 5.29 -10.54 -19.95
CA GLU A 264 5.15 -11.85 -20.58
C GLU A 264 4.10 -11.79 -21.71
N SER A 265 4.31 -12.65 -22.72
CA SER A 265 3.44 -12.77 -23.90
C SER A 265 2.17 -13.52 -23.53
#